data_AF-A0A7I7QG66-F1
#
_entry.id   AF-A0A7I7QG66-F1
#
_cell.length_a   1.000
_cell.length_b   1.000
_cell.length_c   1.000
_cell.angle_alpha   90.00
_cell.angle_beta   90.00
_cell.angle_gamma   90.00
#
_symmetry.space_group_name_H-M   'P 1'
#
loop_
_entity.id
_entity.type
_entity.pdbx_description
1 polymer ?
#
loop_
_entity_poly.entity_id
_entity_poly.type
_entity_poly.pdbx_seq_one_letter_code
_entity_poly.pdbx_strand_id
1 'polypeptide(L)' 'MCEAQGFCESLAPDVFELGDEDVVQIADGEVAPDREIDVRAAVDQCPKAALRLID' A
#
# COMPACT_ATOMS: atom_id res chain seq x y z
N MET A 1 -8.30 4.14 -8.75
CA MET A 1 -8.00 5.46 -8.16
C MET A 1 -8.03 5.31 -6.66
N CYS A 2 -7.02 5.82 -5.94
CA CYS A 2 -7.03 5.83 -4.47
C CYS A 2 -8.13 6.78 -3.97
N GLU A 3 -8.70 6.47 -2.80
CA GLU A 3 -9.73 7.28 -2.13
C GLU A 3 -9.40 7.41 -0.62
N ALA A 4 -8.10 7.41 -0.28
CA ALA A 4 -7.57 7.58 1.08
C ALA A 4 -8.24 6.76 2.20
N GLN A 5 -8.56 5.48 1.96
CA GLN A 5 -9.29 4.66 2.95
C GLN A 5 -8.44 4.08 4.09
N GLY A 6 -7.11 4.14 4.03
CA GLY A 6 -6.24 3.69 5.14
C GLY A 6 -5.90 2.20 5.21
N PHE A 7 -6.53 1.33 4.43
CA PHE A 7 -6.29 -0.11 4.54
C PHE A 7 -4.83 -0.51 4.27
N CYS A 8 -4.20 0.05 3.24
CA CYS A 8 -2.81 -0.26 2.89
C CYS A 8 -1.83 0.18 3.99
N GLU A 9 -1.94 1.44 4.44
CA GLU A 9 -1.14 1.97 5.55
C GLU A 9 -1.36 1.18 6.85
N SER A 10 -2.58 0.72 7.15
CA SER A 10 -2.82 -0.07 8.36
C SER A 10 -2.12 -1.44 8.36
N LEU A 11 -1.85 -1.99 7.18
CA LEU A 11 -1.23 -3.32 7.01
C LEU A 11 0.29 -3.22 6.89
N ALA A 12 0.81 -2.21 6.19
CA ALA A 12 2.24 -1.97 6.00
C ALA A 12 2.55 -0.46 6.07
N PRO A 13 2.55 0.14 7.28
CA PRO A 13 2.73 1.59 7.46
C PRO A 13 4.14 2.09 7.15
N ASP A 14 5.11 1.18 7.04
CA ASP A 14 6.47 1.47 6.60
C ASP A 14 6.64 1.45 5.07
N VAL A 15 5.61 1.01 4.34
CA VAL A 15 5.59 0.94 2.86
C VAL A 15 4.59 1.93 2.28
N PHE A 16 3.44 2.12 2.93
CA PHE A 16 2.35 2.97 2.47
C PHE A 16 2.06 4.09 3.46
N GLU A 17 1.98 5.32 2.97
CA GLU A 17 1.67 6.49 3.79
C GLU A 17 0.50 7.27 3.17
N LEU A 18 -0.54 7.53 3.96
CA LEU A 18 -1.60 8.48 3.64
C LEU A 18 -1.32 9.78 4.38
N GLY A 19 -0.52 10.64 3.75
CA GLY A 19 -0.37 12.02 4.18
C GLY A 19 -1.59 12.88 3.81
N ASP A 20 -1.37 14.19 3.69
CA ASP A 20 -2.44 15.16 3.40
C ASP A 20 -2.89 15.19 1.92
N GLU A 21 -2.36 14.32 1.06
CA GLU A 21 -2.52 14.40 -0.40
C GLU A 21 -3.71 13.60 -0.97
N ASP A 22 -4.63 13.10 -0.14
CA ASP A 22 -5.79 12.27 -0.51
C ASP A 22 -5.47 10.99 -1.34
N VAL A 23 -4.18 10.70 -1.56
CA VAL A 23 -3.66 9.53 -2.25
C VAL A 23 -2.55 8.90 -1.43
N VAL A 24 -2.35 7.59 -1.62
CA VAL A 24 -1.30 6.85 -0.93
C VAL A 24 0.04 7.11 -1.60
N GLN A 25 1.05 7.42 -0.79
CA GLN A 25 2.45 7.44 -1.16
C GLN A 25 3.06 6.07 -0.88
N ILE A 26 3.94 5.60 -1.76
CA ILE A 26 4.59 4.30 -1.67
C ILE A 26 6.10 4.54 -1.50
N ALA A 27 6.72 3.87 -0.54
CA ALA A 27 8.17 3.92 -0.37
C ALA A 27 8.90 3.46 -1.64
N ASP A 28 10.00 4.14 -1.98
CA ASP A 28 10.83 3.77 -3.12
C ASP A 28 11.59 2.45 -2.87
N GLY A 29 11.79 1.67 -3.94
CA GLY A 29 12.61 0.47 -3.94
C GLY A 29 11.82 -0.83 -3.95
N GLU A 30 12.53 -1.93 -3.68
CA GLU A 30 11.92 -3.26 -3.63
C GLU A 30 11.26 -3.51 -2.28
N VAL A 31 10.17 -4.29 -2.28
CA VAL A 31 9.51 -4.73 -1.06
C VAL A 31 10.46 -5.64 -0.29
N ALA A 32 10.71 -5.32 0.97
CA ALA A 32 11.53 -6.15 1.83
C ALA A 32 10.92 -7.56 2.00
N PRO A 33 11.71 -8.64 2.05
CA PRO A 33 11.19 -10.01 2.09
C PRO A 33 10.22 -10.29 3.26
N ASP A 34 10.44 -9.63 4.40
CA ASP A 34 9.59 -9.72 5.58
C ASP A 34 8.27 -8.94 5.46
N ARG A 35 8.12 -8.11 4.42
CA ARG A 35 6.92 -7.33 4.10
C ARG A 35 6.08 -7.88 2.97
N GLU A 36 6.54 -8.91 2.26
CA GLU A 36 5.82 -9.45 1.10
C GLU A 36 4.37 -9.86 1.42
N ILE A 37 4.14 -10.44 2.60
CA ILE A 37 2.81 -10.88 3.04
C ILE A 37 1.89 -9.67 3.28
N ASP A 38 2.37 -8.70 4.06
CA ASP A 38 1.58 -7.52 4.43
C ASP A 38 1.28 -6.63 3.21
N VAL A 39 2.28 -6.44 2.33
CA VAL A 39 2.13 -5.68 1.09
C VAL A 39 1.15 -6.37 0.13
N ARG A 40 1.24 -7.70 -0.01
CA ARG A 40 0.28 -8.44 -0.84
C ARG A 40 -1.14 -8.34 -0.28
N ALA A 41 -1.29 -8.44 1.04
CA ALA A 41 -2.58 -8.26 1.70
C ALA A 41 -3.13 -6.83 1.50
N ALA A 42 -2.28 -5.80 1.54
CA ALA A 42 -2.66 -4.41 1.28
C ALA A 42 -3.16 -4.19 -0.15
N VAL A 43 -2.51 -4.83 -1.13
CA VAL A 43 -2.90 -4.79 -2.54
C VAL A 43 -4.26 -5.47 -2.73
N ASP A 44 -4.44 -6.69 -2.19
CA ASP A 44 -5.65 -7.49 -2.35
C ASP A 44 -6.87 -6.89 -1.62
N GLN A 45 -6.64 -6.27 -0.46
CA GLN A 45 -7.71 -5.68 0.35
C GLN A 45 -8.05 -4.25 -0.04
N CYS A 46 -7.32 -3.63 -0.99
CA CYS A 46 -7.64 -2.29 -1.46
C CYS A 46 -9.04 -2.27 -2.10
N PRO A 47 -10.06 -1.60 -1.52
CA PRO A 47 -11.43 -1.70 -2.00
C PRO A 47 -11.65 -1.09 -3.40
N LYS A 48 -10.68 -0.28 -3.84
CA LYS A 48 -10.68 0.40 -5.14
C LYS A 48 -9.73 -0.25 -6.16
N ALA A 49 -9.04 -1.33 -5.78
CA ALA A 49 -7.98 -1.96 -6.56
C ALA A 49 -6.98 -0.93 -7.13
N ALA A 50 -6.57 0.02 -6.29
CA ALA A 50 -5.70 1.13 -6.69
C ALA A 50 -4.21 0.73 -6.73
N LEU A 51 -3.83 -0.33 -6.02
CA LEU A 51 -2.46 -0.84 -5.92
C LEU A 51 -2.27 -2.06 -6.83
N ARG A 52 -1.02 -2.30 -7.26
CA ARG A 52 -0.62 -3.48 -8.04
C ARG A 52 0.78 -3.92 -7.65
N LEU A 53 0.99 -5.24 -7.63
CA LEU A 53 2.32 -5.84 -7.61
C LEU A 53 2.85 -5.98 -9.04
N ILE A 54 4.14 -5.73 -9.20
CA ILE A 54 4.88 -5.92 -10.44
C ILE A 54 6.09 -6.81 -10.16
N ASP A 55 6.47 -7.63 -11.14
CA ASP A 55 7.65 -8.50 -11.09
C ASP A 55 8.93 -7.76 -11.52
#